data_AF-A0A8T5TX04-F1
#
_entry.id   AF-A0A8T5TX04-F1
#
_cell.length_a   1.000
_cell.length_b   1.000
_cell.length_c   1.000
_cell.angle_alpha   90.00
_cell.angle_beta   90.00
_cell.angle_gamma   90.00
#
_symmetry.space_group_name_H-M   'P 1'
#
loop_
_entity.id
_entity.type
_entity.pdbx_description
1 polymer ?
#
loop_
_entity_poly.entity_id
_entity_poly.type
_entity_poly.pdbx_seq_one_letter_code
_entity_poly.pdbx_strand_id
1 'polypeptide(L)'
;LIRRSRGYVPEYLALPFEVKTPAAIATGPELAVTGAILRNNRIFPTQHIGNVTHLETYEFLSQSLLHMKKLLQISDTEIEFIACDAHPSFTTTKLAQDLANQYNVETYHVQHHYAHILSLMGENKITPDEKIVGISVDGVGYGDDGKIWGGEILLSDYNGYERLG
;
A
#
# COMPACT_ATOMS: atom_id res chain seq x y z
N LEU A 1 15.45 -5.18 -1.97
CA LEU A 1 14.98 -6.32 -2.81
C LEU A 1 14.09 -5.75 -3.91
N ILE A 2 14.25 -6.11 -5.20
CA ILE A 2 13.47 -5.49 -6.31
C ILE A 2 12.15 -6.22 -6.59
N ARG A 3 12.10 -7.55 -6.43
CA ARG A 3 10.87 -8.35 -6.58
C ARG A 3 10.74 -9.33 -5.42
N ARG A 4 9.64 -9.22 -4.67
CA ARG A 4 9.31 -10.12 -3.55
C ARG A 4 8.20 -11.08 -3.98
N SER A 5 8.55 -12.30 -4.33
CA SER A 5 7.59 -13.35 -4.72
C SER A 5 8.00 -14.72 -4.16
N ARG A 6 8.56 -15.60 -5.00
CA ARG A 6 8.88 -16.99 -4.63
C ARG A 6 9.90 -17.04 -3.49
N GLY A 7 9.62 -17.87 -2.48
CA GLY A 7 10.49 -18.07 -1.32
C GLY A 7 10.31 -17.04 -0.20
N TYR A 8 9.53 -15.98 -0.43
CA TYR A 8 9.24 -14.94 0.57
C TYR A 8 7.76 -14.83 0.92
N VAL A 9 6.83 -15.12 0.01
CA VAL A 9 5.39 -15.09 0.34
C VAL A 9 5.02 -16.43 1.00
N PRO A 10 4.35 -16.46 2.18
CA PRO A 10 3.66 -15.36 2.88
C PRO A 10 4.37 -14.83 4.15
N GLU A 11 5.68 -14.63 4.12
CA GLU A 11 6.42 -13.98 5.22
C GLU A 11 5.93 -12.54 5.42
N TYR A 12 5.68 -12.18 6.67
CA TYR A 12 5.17 -10.87 7.04
C TYR A 12 6.28 -9.84 7.25
N LEU A 13 5.90 -8.56 7.20
CA LEU A 13 6.65 -7.43 7.73
C LEU A 13 6.00 -7.01 9.06
N ALA A 14 6.77 -6.99 10.14
CA ALA A 14 6.29 -6.50 11.43
C ALA A 14 6.42 -4.97 11.48
N LEU A 15 5.36 -4.28 11.92
CA LEU A 15 5.44 -2.84 12.15
C LEU A 15 6.04 -2.56 13.54
N PRO A 16 6.79 -1.46 13.70
CA PRO A 16 7.52 -1.13 14.94
C PRO A 16 6.65 -0.53 16.06
N PHE A 17 5.33 -0.53 15.91
CA PHE A 17 4.37 0.08 16.84
C PHE A 17 3.10 -0.76 16.94
N GLU A 18 2.25 -0.50 17.94
CA GLU A 18 0.97 -1.20 18.06
C GLU A 18 -0.05 -0.69 17.03
N VAL A 19 -0.72 -1.62 16.36
CA VAL A 19 -1.80 -1.32 15.42
C VAL A 19 -3.11 -1.84 16.00
N LYS A 20 -4.08 -0.94 16.15
CA LYS A 20 -5.42 -1.27 16.68
C LYS A 20 -6.35 -1.86 15.63
N THR A 21 -6.12 -1.53 14.36
CA THR A 21 -6.88 -2.07 13.23
C THR A 21 -6.63 -3.58 13.08
N PRO A 22 -7.68 -4.43 13.18
CA PRO A 22 -7.53 -5.88 13.10
C PRO A 22 -7.17 -6.34 11.69
N ALA A 23 -7.72 -5.71 10.66
CA ALA A 23 -7.33 -5.95 9.27
C ALA A 23 -7.64 -4.77 8.32
N ALA A 24 -6.82 -4.65 7.28
CA ALA A 24 -7.01 -3.72 6.17
C ALA A 24 -6.36 -4.29 4.90
N ILE A 25 -6.76 -3.80 3.73
CA ILE A 25 -6.23 -4.24 2.44
C ILE A 25 -5.59 -3.04 1.73
N ALA A 26 -4.45 -3.23 1.08
CA ALA A 26 -3.84 -2.23 0.22
C ALA A 26 -3.68 -2.78 -1.21
N THR A 27 -4.13 -2.02 -2.22
CA THR A 27 -4.04 -2.43 -3.63
C THR A 27 -2.74 -2.00 -4.31
N GLY A 28 -2.06 -0.98 -3.77
CA GLY A 28 -0.78 -0.48 -4.28
C GLY A 28 -0.89 0.42 -5.53
N PRO A 29 0.24 0.71 -6.19
CA PRO A 29 0.30 1.52 -7.42
C PRO A 29 -0.22 0.74 -8.63
N GLU A 30 -0.12 1.28 -9.85
CA GLU A 30 -0.55 0.57 -11.09
C GLU A 30 0.57 -0.26 -11.75
N LEU A 31 1.82 0.15 -11.57
CA LEU A 31 2.99 -0.52 -12.15
C LEU A 31 3.73 -1.33 -11.09
N ALA A 32 4.31 -2.47 -11.50
CA ALA A 32 5.09 -3.35 -10.65
C ALA A 32 4.41 -3.74 -9.32
N VAL A 33 3.10 -3.93 -9.36
CA VAL A 33 2.22 -4.00 -8.20
C VAL A 33 2.52 -5.18 -7.29
N THR A 34 2.45 -4.89 -5.99
CA THR A 34 2.29 -5.88 -4.92
C THR A 34 1.18 -5.37 -4.02
N GLY A 35 0.09 -6.11 -3.92
CA GLY A 35 -0.96 -5.83 -2.93
C GLY A 35 -0.48 -6.22 -1.53
N ALA A 36 -1.18 -5.78 -0.50
CA ALA A 36 -0.84 -6.17 0.87
C ALA A 36 -2.08 -6.30 1.76
N ILE A 37 -1.97 -7.13 2.79
CA ILE A 37 -2.99 -7.26 3.84
C ILE A 37 -2.36 -6.99 5.19
N LEU A 38 -2.97 -6.07 5.92
CA LEU A 38 -2.70 -5.86 7.33
C LEU A 38 -3.48 -6.90 8.15
N ARG A 39 -2.81 -7.51 9.13
CA ARG A 39 -3.44 -8.34 10.16
C ARG A 39 -2.80 -8.00 11.50
N ASN A 40 -3.50 -7.24 12.33
CA ASN A 40 -2.98 -6.64 13.56
C ASN A 40 -1.66 -5.90 13.25
N ASN A 41 -0.55 -6.29 13.91
CA ASN A 41 0.74 -5.63 13.76
C ASN A 41 1.64 -6.21 12.64
N ARG A 42 1.04 -6.81 11.61
CA ARG A 42 1.77 -7.54 10.56
C ARG A 42 1.21 -7.21 9.18
N ILE A 43 2.09 -6.90 8.24
CA ILE A 43 1.74 -6.69 6.83
C ILE A 43 2.17 -7.93 6.05
N PHE A 44 1.26 -8.45 5.24
CA PHE A 44 1.44 -9.60 4.36
C PHE A 44 1.34 -9.15 2.90
N PRO A 45 2.48 -8.89 2.24
CA PRO A 45 2.50 -8.60 0.81
C PRO A 45 2.06 -9.84 0.01
N THR A 46 1.36 -9.62 -1.10
CA THR A 46 1.13 -10.66 -2.10
C THR A 46 2.45 -10.98 -2.83
N GLN A 47 2.41 -11.94 -3.74
CA GLN A 47 3.41 -12.03 -4.79
C GLN A 47 3.36 -10.79 -5.70
N HIS A 48 4.47 -10.49 -6.36
CA HIS A 48 4.50 -9.51 -7.45
C HIS A 48 3.49 -9.87 -8.53
N ILE A 49 2.56 -8.94 -8.80
CA ILE A 49 1.47 -9.07 -9.77
C ILE A 49 1.94 -8.61 -11.15
N GLY A 50 2.79 -7.58 -11.22
CA GLY A 50 3.21 -6.94 -12.47
C GLY A 50 2.44 -5.64 -12.72
N ASN A 51 2.14 -5.32 -13.97
CA ASN A 51 1.44 -4.08 -14.32
C ASN A 51 -0.07 -4.32 -14.41
N VAL A 52 -0.84 -3.57 -13.62
CA VAL A 52 -2.30 -3.73 -13.52
C VAL A 52 -2.99 -2.75 -14.45
N THR A 53 -2.82 -2.93 -15.76
CA THR A 53 -3.41 -2.07 -16.81
C THR A 53 -4.46 -2.80 -17.66
N HIS A 54 -4.69 -4.09 -17.40
CA HIS A 54 -5.58 -4.96 -18.16
C HIS A 54 -6.46 -5.79 -17.21
N LEU A 55 -7.54 -6.36 -17.75
CA LEU A 55 -8.51 -7.11 -16.96
C LEU A 55 -7.87 -8.34 -16.28
N GLU A 56 -6.97 -9.02 -16.97
CA GLU A 56 -6.33 -10.23 -16.45
C GLU A 56 -5.47 -9.92 -15.22
N THR A 57 -4.72 -8.82 -15.23
CA THR A 57 -3.87 -8.43 -14.09
C THR A 57 -4.68 -7.80 -12.96
N TYR A 58 -5.81 -7.17 -13.28
CA TYR A 58 -6.81 -6.73 -12.30
C TYR A 58 -7.42 -7.92 -11.53
N GLU A 59 -7.92 -8.91 -12.26
CA GLU A 59 -8.48 -10.13 -11.68
C GLU A 59 -7.43 -10.89 -10.87
N PHE A 60 -6.18 -10.96 -11.37
CA PHE A 60 -5.10 -11.61 -10.65
C PHE A 60 -4.75 -10.91 -9.33
N LEU A 61 -4.69 -9.58 -9.30
CA LEU A 61 -4.51 -8.82 -8.05
C LEU A 61 -5.67 -9.09 -7.07
N SER A 62 -6.91 -8.97 -7.54
CA SER A 62 -8.11 -9.20 -6.72
C SER A 62 -8.13 -10.61 -6.13
N GLN A 63 -7.92 -11.64 -6.95
CA GLN A 63 -7.84 -13.03 -6.48
C GLN A 63 -6.70 -13.25 -5.49
N SER A 64 -5.55 -12.61 -5.70
CA SER A 64 -4.39 -12.72 -4.80
C SER A 64 -4.67 -12.13 -3.42
N LEU A 65 -5.33 -10.97 -3.37
CA LEU A 65 -5.77 -10.34 -2.12
C LEU A 65 -6.82 -11.20 -1.42
N LEU A 66 -7.86 -11.66 -2.13
CA LEU A 66 -8.90 -12.52 -1.55
C LEU A 66 -8.34 -13.86 -1.05
N HIS A 67 -7.38 -14.43 -1.78
CA HIS A 67 -6.68 -15.64 -1.37
C HIS A 67 -5.88 -15.41 -0.08
N MET A 68 -5.10 -14.32 -0.01
CA MET A 68 -4.33 -13.97 1.19
C MET A 68 -5.24 -13.72 2.40
N LYS A 69 -6.36 -13.00 2.21
CA LYS A 69 -7.39 -12.78 3.24
C LYS A 69 -7.91 -14.10 3.81
N LYS A 70 -8.21 -15.06 2.93
CA LYS A 70 -8.65 -16.40 3.31
C LYS A 70 -7.57 -17.18 4.07
N LEU A 71 -6.32 -17.13 3.62
CA LEU A 71 -5.19 -17.77 4.31
C LEU A 71 -4.98 -17.23 5.73
N LEU A 72 -5.14 -15.91 5.90
CA LEU A 72 -5.02 -15.23 7.19
C LEU A 72 -6.28 -15.34 8.06
N GLN A 73 -7.32 -16.03 7.58
CA GLN A 73 -8.59 -16.25 8.28
C GLN A 73 -9.24 -14.93 8.74
N ILE A 74 -9.19 -13.92 7.87
CA ILE A 74 -9.78 -12.60 8.13
C ILE A 74 -11.23 -12.61 7.64
N SER A 75 -12.17 -12.33 8.54
CA SER A 75 -13.58 -12.16 8.17
C SER A 75 -13.82 -10.80 7.50
N ASP A 76 -14.93 -10.68 6.78
CA ASP A 76 -15.27 -9.41 6.10
C ASP A 76 -15.48 -8.26 7.11
N THR A 77 -16.02 -8.57 8.29
CA THR A 77 -16.27 -7.60 9.36
C THR A 77 -15.01 -7.09 10.07
N GLU A 78 -13.87 -7.74 9.86
CA GLU A 78 -12.58 -7.32 10.42
C GLU A 78 -11.84 -6.32 9.52
N ILE A 79 -12.27 -6.16 8.26
CA ILE A 79 -11.69 -5.16 7.37
C ILE A 79 -12.19 -3.78 7.80
N GLU A 80 -11.29 -2.88 8.18
CA GLU A 80 -11.67 -1.51 8.57
C GLU A 80 -11.60 -0.51 7.41
N PHE A 81 -10.67 -0.72 6.48
CA PHE A 81 -10.48 0.16 5.33
C PHE A 81 -9.70 -0.50 4.18
N ILE A 82 -9.76 0.12 3.00
CA ILE A 82 -8.95 -0.24 1.83
C ILE A 82 -8.03 0.92 1.46
N ALA A 83 -6.72 0.71 1.42
CA ALA A 83 -5.75 1.71 0.99
C ALA A 83 -5.37 1.56 -0.49
N CYS A 84 -5.15 2.68 -1.17
CA CYS A 84 -4.67 2.70 -2.55
C CYS A 84 -3.79 3.91 -2.83
N ASP A 85 -3.19 3.94 -4.01
CA ASP A 85 -2.50 5.13 -4.50
C ASP A 85 -3.47 6.33 -4.59
N ALA A 86 -2.92 7.54 -4.45
CA ALA A 86 -3.67 8.78 -4.61
C ALA A 86 -4.10 9.03 -6.06
N HIS A 87 -3.48 8.39 -7.05
CA HIS A 87 -3.85 8.58 -8.45
C HIS A 87 -5.30 8.09 -8.72
N PRO A 88 -6.23 8.98 -9.10
CA PRO A 88 -7.65 8.64 -9.18
C PRO A 88 -8.00 7.70 -10.34
N SER A 89 -7.20 7.71 -11.41
CA SER A 89 -7.47 6.92 -12.62
C SER A 89 -6.79 5.55 -12.67
N PHE A 90 -6.06 5.14 -11.63
CA PHE A 90 -5.41 3.83 -11.65
C PHE A 90 -6.43 2.70 -11.55
N THR A 91 -6.15 1.62 -12.27
CA THR A 91 -6.97 0.41 -12.23
C THR A 91 -6.96 -0.22 -10.82
N THR A 92 -5.87 -0.06 -10.07
CA THR A 92 -5.77 -0.48 -8.66
C THR A 92 -6.57 0.41 -7.70
N THR A 93 -6.75 1.70 -8.02
CA THR A 93 -7.65 2.60 -7.30
C THR A 93 -9.10 2.19 -7.50
N LYS A 94 -9.48 1.83 -8.74
CA LYS A 94 -10.81 1.26 -9.01
C LYS A 94 -11.04 -0.04 -8.21
N LEU A 95 -10.06 -0.95 -8.19
CA LEU A 95 -10.17 -2.17 -7.37
C LEU A 95 -10.40 -1.86 -5.89
N ALA A 96 -9.70 -0.85 -5.37
CA ALA A 96 -9.84 -0.45 -3.98
C ALA A 96 -11.26 0.06 -3.66
N GLN A 97 -11.84 0.85 -4.57
CA GLN A 97 -13.22 1.33 -4.45
C GLN A 97 -14.23 0.18 -4.54
N ASP A 98 -14.05 -0.75 -5.46
CA ASP A 98 -14.93 -1.93 -5.59
C ASP A 98 -14.90 -2.79 -4.31
N LEU A 99 -13.71 -3.03 -3.74
CA LEU A 99 -13.55 -3.75 -2.47
C LEU A 99 -14.11 -2.97 -1.27
N ALA A 100 -13.91 -1.66 -1.23
CA ALA A 100 -14.43 -0.79 -0.17
C ALA A 100 -15.96 -0.81 -0.15
N ASN A 101 -16.60 -0.74 -1.31
CA ASN A 101 -18.04 -0.91 -1.47
C ASN A 101 -18.51 -2.31 -1.04
N GLN A 102 -17.77 -3.36 -1.42
CA GLN A 102 -18.10 -4.74 -1.06
C GLN A 102 -18.09 -4.96 0.46
N TYR A 103 -17.11 -4.40 1.16
CA TYR A 103 -16.97 -4.54 2.61
C TYR A 103 -17.66 -3.44 3.42
N ASN A 104 -18.26 -2.45 2.75
CA ASN A 104 -18.89 -1.28 3.35
C ASN A 104 -17.93 -0.50 4.28
N VAL A 105 -16.75 -0.16 3.74
CA VAL A 105 -15.68 0.58 4.41
C VAL A 105 -15.18 1.73 3.53
N GLU A 106 -14.33 2.59 4.08
CA GLU A 106 -13.75 3.72 3.35
C GLU A 106 -12.50 3.33 2.54
N THR A 107 -12.24 4.09 1.47
CA THR A 107 -10.98 4.04 0.71
C THR A 107 -10.01 5.13 1.20
N TYR A 108 -8.78 4.75 1.55
CA TYR A 108 -7.72 5.65 1.97
C TYR A 108 -6.70 5.84 0.86
N HIS A 109 -6.65 7.05 0.31
CA HIS A 109 -5.69 7.43 -0.71
C HIS A 109 -4.36 7.84 -0.08
N VAL A 110 -3.27 7.23 -0.52
CA VAL A 110 -1.91 7.50 -0.03
C VAL A 110 -1.06 8.04 -1.18
N GLN A 111 -0.39 9.17 -0.96
CA GLN A 111 0.48 9.75 -1.96
C GLN A 111 1.67 8.82 -2.27
N HIS A 112 1.99 8.68 -3.56
CA HIS A 112 2.94 7.69 -4.07
C HIS A 112 4.36 7.79 -3.47
N HIS A 113 4.93 8.99 -3.45
CA HIS A 113 6.28 9.23 -2.92
C HIS A 113 6.35 9.12 -1.40
N TYR A 114 5.29 9.52 -0.70
CA TYR A 114 5.12 9.30 0.73
C TYR A 114 5.03 7.81 1.05
N ALA A 115 4.32 7.01 0.24
CA ALA A 115 4.27 5.56 0.41
C ALA A 115 5.66 4.90 0.28
N HIS A 116 6.52 5.36 -0.64
CA HIS A 116 7.91 4.90 -0.74
C HIS A 116 8.68 5.17 0.57
N ILE A 117 8.54 6.37 1.15
CA ILE A 117 9.20 6.72 2.41
C ILE A 117 8.64 5.91 3.59
N LEU A 118 7.32 5.74 3.68
CA LEU A 118 6.69 4.90 4.71
C LEU A 118 7.19 3.45 4.67
N SER A 119 7.39 2.91 3.46
CA SER A 119 7.95 1.56 3.31
C SER A 119 9.36 1.46 3.89
N LEU A 120 10.21 2.47 3.66
CA LEU A 120 11.55 2.58 4.24
C LEU A 120 11.49 2.66 5.76
N MET A 121 10.59 3.51 6.31
CA MET A 121 10.42 3.67 7.75
C MET A 121 10.00 2.35 8.40
N GLY A 122 9.02 1.66 7.82
CA GLY A 122 8.54 0.37 8.31
C GLY A 122 9.63 -0.70 8.29
N GLU A 123 10.41 -0.80 7.21
CA GLU A 123 11.51 -1.77 7.10
C GLU A 123 12.64 -1.49 8.10
N ASN A 124 12.96 -0.21 8.34
CA ASN A 124 14.01 0.22 9.26
C ASN A 124 13.54 0.40 10.71
N LYS A 125 12.29 0.02 11.01
CA LYS A 125 11.70 0.07 12.37
C LYS A 125 11.74 1.47 13.01
N ILE A 126 11.56 2.50 12.20
CA ILE A 126 11.44 3.89 12.69
C ILE A 126 10.17 4.01 13.54
N THR A 127 10.25 4.72 14.65
CA THR A 127 9.15 4.82 15.61
C THR A 127 8.14 5.91 15.23
N PRO A 128 6.86 5.84 15.67
CA PRO A 128 5.84 6.83 15.29
C PRO A 128 6.11 8.28 15.72
N ASP A 129 6.95 8.49 16.72
CA ASP A 129 7.35 9.79 17.24
C ASP A 129 8.54 10.41 16.48
N GLU A 130 9.14 9.69 15.55
CA GLU A 130 10.24 10.16 14.73
C GLU A 130 9.78 10.69 13.37
N LYS A 131 10.42 11.80 12.95
CA LYS A 131 10.34 12.33 11.59
C LYS A 131 11.63 12.04 10.84
N ILE A 132 11.51 11.70 9.56
CA ILE A 132 12.65 11.53 8.67
C ILE A 132 12.55 12.47 7.47
N VAL A 133 13.71 12.85 6.93
CA VAL A 133 13.78 13.44 5.59
C VAL A 133 14.06 12.31 4.61
N GLY A 134 13.10 12.02 3.74
CA GLY A 134 13.24 11.04 2.67
C GLY A 134 13.38 11.73 1.31
N ILE A 135 14.10 11.07 0.41
CA ILE A 135 14.23 11.48 -0.98
C ILE A 135 13.62 10.38 -1.85
N SER A 136 12.51 10.68 -2.51
CA SER A 136 11.82 9.74 -3.41
C SER A 136 12.13 10.09 -4.86
N VAL A 137 12.84 9.19 -5.53
CA VAL A 137 13.22 9.34 -6.94
C VAL A 137 12.52 8.23 -7.74
N ASP A 138 11.58 8.62 -8.58
CA ASP A 138 10.76 7.73 -9.39
C ASP A 138 10.56 8.33 -10.79
N GLY A 139 10.01 7.55 -11.72
CA GLY A 139 9.66 8.03 -13.05
C GLY A 139 8.56 9.08 -13.01
N VAL A 140 7.38 8.71 -12.49
CA VAL A 140 6.21 9.57 -12.38
C VAL A 140 5.35 9.20 -11.17
N GLY A 141 4.97 10.18 -10.37
CA GLY A 141 4.02 10.03 -9.27
C GLY A 141 2.93 11.10 -9.32
N TYR A 142 1.72 10.74 -8.90
CA TYR A 142 0.63 11.72 -8.77
C TYR A 142 0.91 12.61 -7.55
N GLY A 143 1.06 13.91 -7.79
CA GLY A 143 1.23 14.92 -6.76
C GLY A 143 -0.10 15.39 -6.20
N ASP A 144 -0.11 15.79 -4.93
CA ASP A 144 -1.30 16.32 -4.26
C ASP A 144 -1.81 17.63 -4.89
N ASP A 145 -0.95 18.34 -5.61
CA ASP A 145 -1.28 19.54 -6.40
C ASP A 145 -1.75 19.20 -7.83
N GLY A 146 -2.00 17.93 -8.12
CA GLY A 146 -2.39 17.43 -9.45
C GLY A 146 -1.25 17.45 -10.47
N LYS A 147 -0.02 17.79 -10.07
CA LYS A 147 1.17 17.74 -10.95
C LYS A 147 1.82 16.37 -10.92
N ILE A 148 2.70 16.14 -11.89
CA ILE A 148 3.57 14.97 -11.92
C ILE A 148 4.80 15.25 -11.06
N TRP A 149 5.03 14.39 -10.07
CA TRP A 149 6.24 14.40 -9.24
C TRP A 149 7.20 13.31 -9.75
N GLY A 150 8.48 13.35 -9.38
CA GLY A 150 9.48 12.33 -9.75
C GLY A 150 10.84 12.44 -9.04
N GLY A 151 11.00 13.42 -8.14
CA GLY A 151 12.26 13.63 -7.43
C GLY A 151 12.06 14.54 -6.23
N GLU A 152 11.37 14.03 -5.21
CA GLU A 152 10.85 14.85 -4.11
C GLU A 152 11.64 14.65 -2.82
N ILE A 153 11.85 15.73 -2.08
CA ILE A 153 12.37 15.73 -0.72
C ILE A 153 11.18 15.95 0.23
N LEU A 154 10.86 14.93 1.02
CA LEU A 154 9.73 14.98 1.96
C LEU A 154 10.22 14.84 3.40
N LEU A 155 9.74 15.72 4.28
CA LEU A 155 9.79 15.52 5.73
C LEU A 155 8.56 14.71 6.14
N SER A 156 8.74 13.48 6.62
CA SER A 156 7.65 12.52 6.82
C SER A 156 7.68 11.89 8.21
N ASP A 157 6.49 11.66 8.78
CA ASP A 157 6.22 10.69 9.84
C ASP A 157 5.11 9.73 9.38
N TYR A 158 4.54 8.89 10.26
CA TYR A 158 3.44 7.99 9.87
C TYR A 158 2.07 8.68 9.75
N ASN A 159 1.94 9.93 10.20
CA ASN A 159 0.69 10.70 10.17
C ASN A 159 0.61 11.68 9.00
N GLY A 160 1.73 11.94 8.33
CA GLY A 160 1.75 12.76 7.12
C GLY A 160 3.14 13.17 6.69
N TYR A 161 3.19 14.13 5.77
CA TYR A 161 4.43 14.63 5.23
C TYR A 161 4.33 16.10 4.80
N GLU A 162 5.49 16.74 4.68
CA GLU A 162 5.67 18.08 4.13
C GLU A 162 6.69 18.01 2.99
N ARG A 163 6.36 18.59 1.84
CA ARG A 163 7.27 18.67 0.69
C ARG A 163 8.24 19.84 0.87
N LEU A 164 9.54 19.54 0.92
CA LEU A 164 10.62 20.51 1.08
C LEU A 164 11.28 20.91 -0.25
N GLY A 165 11.17 20.06 -1.27
CA GLY A 165 11.78 20.25 -2.60
C GLY A 165 11.21 19.25 -3.60
#